data_AF-A0A5K1E1P4-F1
#
_entry.id   AF-A0A5K1E1P4-F1
#
_cell.length_a   1.000
_cell.length_b   1.000
_cell.length_c   1.000
_cell.angle_alpha   90.00
_cell.angle_beta   90.00
_cell.angle_gamma   90.00
#
_symmetry.space_group_name_H-M   'P 1'
#
loop_
_entity.id
_entity.type
_entity.pdbx_description
1 polymer ?
#
loop_
_entity_poly.entity_id
_entity_poly.type
_entity_poly.pdbx_seq_one_letter_code
_entity_poly.pdbx_strand_id
1 'polypeptide(L)'
;YDSTAEETDVTEAHGVGTSVQAAKNMHAVRAAEALSRLSGYCGDSGSTPLNRPAAAVIKALLTPKLADMLKSPSPRDLLSNLNANLESPE
;
A
#
# COMPACT_ATOMS: atom_id res chain seq x y z
N TYR A 1 -8.14 -0.24 -3.48
CA TYR A 1 -8.07 0.99 -2.67
C TYR A 1 -8.96 2.02 -3.34
N ASP A 2 -9.57 2.93 -2.60
CA ASP A 2 -10.41 4.00 -3.12
C ASP A 2 -10.16 5.24 -2.26
N SER A 3 -9.38 6.17 -2.80
CA SER A 3 -8.99 7.40 -2.09
C SER A 3 -10.18 8.33 -1.82
N THR A 4 -11.29 8.19 -2.56
CA THR A 4 -12.51 8.99 -2.35
C THR A 4 -13.33 8.49 -1.16
N ALA A 5 -13.06 7.27 -0.69
CA ALA A 5 -13.74 6.64 0.44
C ALA A 5 -12.98 6.78 1.78
N GLU A 6 -11.92 7.60 1.84
CA GLU A 6 -11.13 7.81 3.08
C GLU A 6 -11.77 8.83 4.05
N GLU A 7 -12.78 9.61 3.62
CA GLU A 7 -13.47 10.62 4.43
C GLU A 7 -14.67 10.09 5.24
N THR A 8 -14.75 8.79 5.49
CA THR A 8 -15.86 8.26 6.30
C THR A 8 -15.48 8.28 7.77
N ASP A 9 -15.79 9.40 8.42
CA ASP A 9 -15.84 9.51 9.87
C ASP A 9 -16.65 8.33 10.40
N VAL A 10 -16.04 7.54 11.29
CA VAL A 10 -16.59 6.28 11.81
C VAL A 10 -17.91 6.52 12.58
N THR A 11 -18.29 7.78 12.81
CA THR A 11 -19.51 8.20 13.50
C THR A 11 -20.78 8.17 12.64
N GLU A 12 -20.71 8.18 11.31
CA GLU A 12 -21.90 8.09 10.47
C GLU A 12 -21.97 6.74 9.73
N ALA A 13 -22.65 5.79 10.36
CA ALA A 13 -23.00 4.50 9.77
C ALA A 13 -24.02 4.65 8.62
N HIS A 14 -23.65 5.30 7.53
CA HIS A 14 -24.41 5.32 6.29
C HIS A 14 -24.03 4.11 5.42
N GLY A 15 -24.65 2.96 5.70
CA GLY A 15 -24.73 1.79 4.81
C GLY A 15 -23.59 0.76 4.91
N VAL A 16 -23.96 -0.53 4.80
CA VAL A 16 -23.03 -1.68 4.76
C VAL A 16 -21.98 -1.55 3.64
N GLY A 17 -22.33 -0.91 2.52
CA GLY A 17 -21.40 -0.67 1.41
C GLY A 17 -20.19 0.17 1.82
N THR A 18 -20.41 1.20 2.63
CA THR A 18 -19.37 2.11 3.14
C THR A 18 -18.43 1.38 4.09
N SER A 19 -18.96 0.55 5.01
CA SER A 19 -18.12 -0.21 5.94
C SER A 19 -17.26 -1.25 5.22
N VAL A 20 -17.80 -1.89 4.18
CA VAL A 20 -17.06 -2.86 3.35
C VAL A 20 -15.93 -2.15 2.59
N GLN A 21 -16.17 -0.97 2.03
CA GLN A 21 -15.14 -0.22 1.32
C GLN A 21 -14.04 0.27 2.26
N ALA A 22 -14.40 0.75 3.45
CA ALA A 22 -13.43 1.12 4.48
C ALA A 22 -12.55 -0.08 4.89
N ALA A 23 -13.14 -1.27 5.07
CA ALA A 23 -12.38 -2.48 5.34
C ALA A 23 -11.43 -2.84 4.19
N LYS A 24 -11.88 -2.77 2.93
CA LYS A 24 -11.02 -3.00 1.75
C LYS A 24 -9.84 -2.03 1.70
N ASN A 25 -10.06 -0.74 1.96
CA ASN A 25 -9.00 0.26 2.00
C ASN A 25 -8.00 -0.03 3.12
N MET A 26 -8.49 -0.38 4.31
CA MET A 26 -7.65 -0.79 5.44
C MET A 26 -6.78 -2.01 5.10
N HIS A 27 -7.36 -3.02 4.44
CA HIS A 27 -6.60 -4.19 3.99
C HIS A 27 -5.56 -3.85 2.93
N ALA A 28 -5.87 -2.95 1.99
CA ALA A 28 -4.90 -2.50 0.99
C ALA A 28 -3.69 -1.79 1.62
N VAL A 29 -3.94 -0.92 2.60
CA VAL A 29 -2.90 -0.25 3.39
C VAL A 29 -2.02 -1.26 4.12
N ARG A 30 -2.63 -2.20 4.86
CA ARG A 30 -1.88 -3.25 5.58
C ARG A 30 -1.08 -4.16 4.63
N ALA A 31 -1.60 -4.47 3.45
CA ALA A 31 -0.88 -5.25 2.46
C ALA A 31 0.36 -4.51 1.95
N ALA A 32 0.24 -3.21 1.65
CA ALA A 32 1.39 -2.39 1.24
C ALA A 32 2.45 -2.25 2.35
N GLU A 33 2.03 -2.09 3.60
CA GLU A 33 2.95 -2.11 4.76
C GLU A 33 3.65 -3.46 4.90
N ALA A 34 2.92 -4.56 4.75
CA ALA A 34 3.49 -5.90 4.81
C ALA A 34 4.51 -6.15 3.69
N LEU A 35 4.22 -5.68 2.46
CA LEU A 35 5.16 -5.73 1.34
C LEU A 35 6.43 -4.93 1.64
N SER A 36 6.29 -3.69 2.12
CA SER A 36 7.41 -2.84 2.53
C SER A 36 8.29 -3.51 3.59
N ARG A 37 7.69 -4.13 4.61
CA ARG A 37 8.42 -4.89 5.65
C ARG A 37 9.10 -6.14 5.09
N LEU A 38 8.41 -6.91 4.25
CA LEU A 38 8.92 -8.14 3.66
C LEU A 38 10.16 -7.89 2.78
N SER A 39 10.14 -6.80 1.99
CA SER A 39 11.29 -6.39 1.16
C SER A 39 12.31 -5.51 1.88
N GLY A 40 12.18 -5.32 3.20
CA GLY A 40 13.13 -4.53 3.99
C GLY A 40 13.19 -3.05 3.62
N TYR A 41 12.12 -2.49 3.06
CA TYR A 41 12.00 -1.05 2.75
C TYR A 41 11.43 -0.23 3.92
N CYS A 42 10.81 -0.89 4.90
CA CYS A 42 10.28 -0.22 6.09
C CYS A 42 11.44 0.17 7.02
N GLY A 43 11.60 1.47 7.27
CA GLY A 43 12.68 2.04 8.09
C GLY A 43 12.44 1.96 9.61
N ASP A 44 11.34 1.35 10.06
CA ASP A 44 11.02 1.27 11.47
C ASP A 44 11.86 0.21 12.19
N SER A 45 12.31 0.53 13.40
CA SER A 45 13.42 -0.13 14.12
C SER A 45 13.15 -1.57 14.59
N GLY A 46 12.07 -2.21 14.14
CA GLY A 46 11.74 -3.62 14.35
C GLY A 46 12.21 -4.47 13.18
N SER A 47 13.51 -4.79 13.16
CA SER A 47 14.24 -5.53 12.11
C SER A 47 13.49 -6.78 11.64
N THR A 48 12.68 -6.63 10.60
CA THR A 48 12.24 -7.78 9.81
C THR A 48 13.39 -8.08 8.85
N PRO A 49 14.02 -9.27 8.92
CA PRO A 49 15.15 -9.57 8.06
C PRO A 49 14.78 -9.43 6.59
N LEU A 50 15.63 -8.77 5.82
CA LEU A 50 15.42 -8.55 4.39
C LEU A 50 15.23 -9.89 3.67
N ASN A 51 14.03 -10.13 3.13
CA ASN A 51 13.79 -11.25 2.25
C ASN A 51 14.23 -10.88 0.82
N ARG A 52 15.45 -11.25 0.46
CA ARG A 52 16.03 -10.94 -0.87
C ARG A 52 15.17 -11.45 -2.04
N PRO A 53 14.64 -12.70 -2.02
CA PRO A 53 13.69 -13.15 -3.04
C PRO A 53 12.46 -12.25 -3.16
N ALA A 54 11.83 -11.88 -2.04
CA ALA A 54 10.65 -11.04 -2.06
C ALA A 54 10.97 -9.62 -2.57
N ALA A 55 12.10 -9.04 -2.16
CA ALA A 55 12.55 -7.75 -2.68
C ALA A 55 12.80 -7.78 -4.19
N ALA A 56 13.38 -8.87 -4.71
CA ALA A 56 13.59 -9.04 -6.15
C ALA A 56 12.27 -9.16 -6.92
N VAL A 57 11.31 -9.94 -6.40
CA VAL A 57 9.98 -10.10 -7.00
C VAL A 57 9.22 -8.78 -7.00
N ILE A 58 9.24 -8.03 -5.88
CA ILE A 58 8.56 -6.74 -5.78
C ILE A 58 9.16 -5.73 -6.77
N LYS A 59 10.48 -5.68 -6.92
CA LYS A 59 11.14 -4.85 -7.95
C LYS A 59 10.83 -5.26 -9.38
N ALA A 60 10.47 -6.52 -9.62
CA ALA A 60 10.07 -7.00 -10.94
C ALA A 60 8.58 -6.77 -11.23
N LEU A 61 7.74 -6.74 -10.19
CA LEU A 61 6.30 -6.49 -10.29
C LEU A 61 5.97 -5.00 -10.40
N LEU A 62 6.74 -4.16 -9.73
CA LEU A 62 6.58 -2.72 -9.71
C LEU A 62 7.62 -2.05 -10.57
N THR A 63 7.28 -0.90 -11.16
CA THR A 63 8.28 -0.02 -11.73
C THR A 63 9.24 0.49 -10.64
N PRO A 64 10.45 0.95 -10.99
CA PRO A 64 11.41 1.45 -10.02
C PRO A 64 10.85 2.55 -9.10
N LYS A 65 10.03 3.45 -9.65
CA LYS A 65 9.43 4.56 -8.90
C LYS A 65 8.36 4.07 -7.93
N LEU A 66 7.44 3.18 -8.32
CA LEU A 66 6.49 2.56 -7.38
C LEU A 66 7.21 1.73 -6.30
N ALA A 67 8.28 1.01 -6.65
CA ALA A 67 9.06 0.24 -5.68
C ALA A 67 9.73 1.15 -4.63
N ASP A 68 10.20 2.34 -5.03
CA ASP A 68 10.76 3.32 -4.10
C ASP A 68 9.70 3.91 -3.16
N MET A 69 8.44 4.03 -3.59
CA MET A 69 7.36 4.49 -2.74
C MET A 69 7.02 3.53 -1.57
N LEU A 70 7.43 2.25 -1.64
CA LEU A 70 7.32 1.32 -0.51
C LEU A 70 8.17 1.74 0.69
N LYS A 71 9.16 2.62 0.50
CA LYS A 71 9.98 3.17 1.59
C LYS A 71 9.26 4.31 2.34
N SER A 72 8.15 4.82 1.79
CA SER A 72 7.39 5.91 2.40
C SER A 72 6.73 5.45 3.71
N PRO A 73 6.66 6.31 4.75
CA PRO A 73 5.91 6.02 5.96
C PRO A 73 4.39 5.91 5.72
N SER A 74 3.88 6.44 4.60
CA SER A 74 2.48 6.32 4.20
C SER A 74 2.35 5.51 2.90
N PRO A 75 1.73 4.32 2.92
CA PRO A 75 1.50 3.52 1.72
C PRO A 75 0.35 4.05 0.83
N ARG A 76 -0.38 5.07 1.27
CA ARG A 76 -1.54 5.63 0.55
C ARG A 76 -1.17 6.24 -0.79
N ASP A 77 -0.01 6.88 -0.87
CA ASP A 77 0.48 7.48 -2.11
C ASP A 77 0.78 6.40 -3.15
N LEU A 78 1.40 5.29 -2.72
CA LEU A 78 1.66 4.13 -3.57
C LEU A 78 0.33 3.55 -4.10
N LEU A 79 -0.64 3.34 -3.22
CA LEU A 79 -1.94 2.78 -3.58
C LEU A 79 -2.74 3.69 -4.53
N SER A 80 -2.64 5.01 -4.36
CA SER A 80 -3.23 6.00 -5.25
C SER A 80 -2.59 5.96 -6.63
N ASN A 81 -1.26 5.93 -6.71
CA ASN A 81 -0.53 5.89 -7.98
C ASN A 81 -0.76 4.57 -8.74
N LEU A 82 -0.83 3.44 -8.01
CA LEU A 82 -1.18 2.13 -8.57
C LEU A 82 -2.58 2.15 -9.22
N ASN A 83 -3.58 2.65 -8.49
CA ASN A 83 -4.95 2.71 -8.99
C ASN A 83 -5.12 3.64 -10.20
N ALA A 84 -4.37 4.74 -10.23
CA ALA A 84 -4.44 5.72 -11.31
C ALA A 84 -3.70 5.25 -12.59
N ASN A 85 -3.01 4.10 -12.54
CA ASN A 85 -2.16 3.59 -13.62
C ASN A 85 -1.19 4.67 -14.14
N LEU A 86 -0.69 5.52 -13.24
CA LEU A 86 0.13 6.68 -13.58
C LEU A 86 1.52 6.29 -14.10
N GLU A 87 1.95 5.05 -13.87
CA GLU A 87 3.17 4.50 -14.43
C GLU A 87 2.85 3.44 -15.48
N SER A 88 3.49 3.60 -16.64
CA SER A 88 3.60 2.56 -17.65
C SER A 88 4.86 1.73 -17.37
N PRO A 89 4.80 0.39 -17.46
CA PRO A 89 6.01 -0.42 -17.42
C PRO A 89 6.93 -0.05 -18.59
N GLU A 90 8.22 0.12 -18.29
CA GLU A 90 9.28 0.38 -19.29
C GLU A 90 9.66 -0.88 -20.09
#